data_AF-Q54V66-F1
#
_entry.id   AF-Q54V66-F1
#
_cell.length_a   1.000
_cell.length_b   1.000
_cell.length_c   1.000
_cell.angle_alpha   90.00
_cell.angle_beta   90.00
_cell.angle_gamma   90.00
#
_symmetry.space_group_name_H-M   'P 1'
#
loop_
_entity.id
_entity.type
_entity.pdbx_description
1 polymer ?
#
loop_
_entity_poly.entity_id
_entity_poly.type
_entity_poly.pdbx_seq_one_letter_code
_entity_poly.pdbx_strand_id
1 'polypeptide(L)'
;MSLSRGLVGDLLSEIYLKTLSSKTSITIFVKTLIGKTITLAVEPSMSVDTLKSIIYMKEGIELNHQRLIFAGRQLEDDKSLFDYNIQKESTIVMVYKFLGGNSQALQIDEKCFLPKFNYDSTKTIDDKQFFRGGEIYVCPCGWMRYALNITNLFDKEGDKWLSCNNVDGEWPVSYHGTGKHESKSIAEKGYDLSKGKTFKFGYGIYSTPSIKCAETYANSFEYEGCTYLVVLQNRVNPKTLIKIPKSQTNDEEYWVSPKDEDIRPYCICIKKLIN
;
A
#
# COMPACT_ATOMS: atom_id res chain seq x y z
N MET A 1 -1.01 5.31 24.34
CA MET A 1 -2.40 5.78 24.11
C MET A 1 -2.45 6.33 22.69
N SER A 2 -2.98 5.55 21.75
CA SER A 2 -3.26 6.04 20.39
C SER A 2 -4.47 6.97 20.50
N LEU A 3 -4.27 8.27 20.30
CA LEU A 3 -5.38 9.21 20.14
C LEU A 3 -6.17 8.76 18.91
N SER A 4 -7.36 8.24 19.18
CA SER A 4 -8.29 7.67 18.22
C SER A 4 -8.58 8.67 17.09
N ARG A 5 -8.34 8.22 15.85
CA ARG A 5 -8.57 8.89 14.56
C ARG A 5 -9.86 9.72 14.43
N GLY A 6 -10.89 9.48 15.24
CA GLY A 6 -12.18 10.19 15.15
C GLY A 6 -12.05 11.70 15.30
N LEU A 7 -11.52 12.18 16.43
CA LEU A 7 -11.72 13.59 16.79
C LEU A 7 -11.06 14.62 15.85
N VAL A 8 -9.83 14.34 15.38
CA VAL A 8 -9.11 15.30 14.52
C VAL A 8 -9.66 15.29 13.09
N GLY A 9 -9.94 14.11 12.55
CA GLY A 9 -10.55 13.96 11.22
C GLY A 9 -11.96 14.55 11.17
N ASP A 10 -12.75 14.34 12.23
CA ASP A 10 -14.10 14.89 12.36
C ASP A 10 -14.07 16.43 12.41
N LEU A 11 -13.16 17.02 13.21
CA LEU A 11 -13.03 18.48 13.31
C LEU A 11 -12.61 19.11 11.97
N LEU A 12 -11.64 18.53 11.27
CA LEU A 12 -11.21 19.04 9.95
C LEU A 12 -12.32 18.89 8.90
N SER A 13 -13.07 17.78 8.96
CA SER A 13 -14.24 17.58 8.10
C SER A 13 -15.31 18.63 8.35
N GLU A 14 -15.59 18.95 9.63
CA GLU A 14 -16.49 20.04 10.00
C GLU A 14 -16.00 21.40 9.50
N ILE A 15 -14.71 21.72 9.66
CA ILE A 15 -14.11 22.97 9.17
C ILE A 15 -14.27 23.08 7.65
N TYR A 16 -14.03 21.99 6.93
CA TYR A 16 -14.18 21.96 5.47
C TYR A 16 -15.65 22.10 5.03
N LEU A 17 -16.58 21.43 5.72
CA LEU A 17 -18.02 21.58 5.46
C LEU A 17 -18.54 22.98 5.77
N LYS A 18 -18.06 23.61 6.85
CA LYS A 18 -18.34 25.02 7.18
C LYS A 18 -17.82 25.96 6.09
N THR A 19 -16.61 25.71 5.60
CA THR A 19 -16.02 26.45 4.48
C THR A 19 -16.87 26.34 3.21
N LEU A 20 -17.35 25.14 2.86
CA LEU A 20 -18.22 24.93 1.70
C LEU A 20 -19.56 25.69 1.79
N SER A 21 -20.06 25.92 3.01
CA SER A 21 -21.33 26.62 3.26
C SER A 21 -21.16 28.13 3.44
N SER A 22 -19.93 28.62 3.50
CA SER A 22 -19.62 30.01 3.80
C SER A 22 -19.77 30.91 2.57
N LYS A 23 -20.38 32.08 2.77
CA LYS A 23 -20.59 33.10 1.73
C LYS A 23 -19.29 33.78 1.27
N THR A 24 -18.24 33.73 2.09
CA THR A 24 -16.93 34.33 1.79
C THR A 24 -15.96 33.32 1.17
N SER A 25 -16.38 32.07 1.02
CA SER A 25 -15.54 31.02 0.43
C SER A 25 -15.22 31.33 -1.03
N ILE A 26 -13.98 31.06 -1.40
CA ILE A 26 -13.47 31.21 -2.76
C ILE A 26 -13.01 29.85 -3.29
N THR A 27 -13.10 29.67 -4.59
CA THR A 27 -12.52 28.49 -5.27
C THR A 27 -11.10 28.79 -5.69
N ILE A 28 -10.16 27.92 -5.35
CA ILE A 28 -8.76 27.96 -5.80
C ILE A 28 -8.37 26.63 -6.47
N PHE A 29 -7.23 26.64 -7.15
CA PHE A 29 -6.64 25.46 -7.77
C PHE A 29 -5.29 25.14 -7.13
N VAL A 30 -5.03 23.87 -6.88
CA VAL A 30 -3.73 23.37 -6.45
C VAL A 30 -3.19 22.44 -7.52
N LYS A 31 -2.11 22.83 -8.18
CA LYS A 31 -1.49 22.05 -9.26
C LYS A 31 -0.24 21.34 -8.76
N THR A 32 -0.19 20.03 -8.95
CA THR A 32 1.01 19.23 -8.64
C THR A 32 2.00 19.28 -9.81
N LEU A 33 3.27 18.97 -9.58
CA LEU A 33 4.29 18.90 -10.63
C LEU A 33 4.01 17.81 -11.69
N ILE A 34 3.19 16.81 -11.37
CA ILE A 34 2.78 15.74 -12.29
C ILE A 34 1.66 16.24 -13.24
N GLY A 35 1.19 17.48 -13.06
CA GLY A 35 0.18 18.11 -13.92
C GLY A 35 -1.26 17.93 -13.44
N LYS A 36 -1.50 17.16 -12.37
CA LYS A 36 -2.82 17.05 -11.75
C LYS A 36 -3.21 18.38 -11.10
N THR A 37 -4.46 18.80 -11.29
CA THR A 37 -5.03 19.99 -10.65
C THR A 37 -6.17 19.58 -9.72
N ILE A 38 -6.16 20.09 -8.50
CA ILE A 38 -7.15 19.85 -7.46
C ILE A 38 -7.92 21.16 -7.25
N THR A 39 -9.25 21.10 -7.25
CA THR A 39 -10.10 22.26 -6.98
C THR A 39 -10.54 22.25 -5.52
N LEU A 40 -10.31 23.37 -4.82
CA LEU A 40 -10.62 23.51 -3.40
C LEU A 40 -11.46 24.76 -3.14
N ALA A 41 -12.47 24.64 -2.29
CA ALA A 41 -13.14 25.78 -1.67
C ALA A 41 -12.40 26.11 -0.36
N VAL A 42 -12.02 27.38 -0.20
CA VAL A 42 -11.21 27.87 0.93
C VAL A 42 -11.72 29.24 1.40
N GLU A 43 -11.47 29.58 2.66
CA GLU A 43 -11.63 30.94 3.15
C GLU A 43 -10.33 31.72 2.96
N PRO A 44 -10.36 33.01 2.54
CA PRO A 44 -9.15 33.83 2.48
C PRO A 44 -8.40 33.92 3.82
N SER A 45 -9.11 33.88 4.95
CA SER A 45 -8.52 33.91 6.29
C SER A 45 -7.94 32.56 6.75
N MET A 46 -8.10 31.49 5.96
CA MET A 46 -7.60 30.16 6.27
C MET A 46 -6.06 30.17 6.33
N SER A 47 -5.47 29.50 7.32
CA SER A 47 -4.02 29.31 7.37
C SER A 47 -3.53 28.33 6.31
N VAL A 48 -2.27 28.46 5.92
CA VAL A 48 -1.60 27.53 5.01
C VAL A 48 -1.55 26.12 5.61
N ASP A 49 -1.36 25.98 6.93
CA ASP A 49 -1.44 24.69 7.63
C ASP A 49 -2.82 24.01 7.49
N THR A 50 -3.89 24.80 7.61
CA THR A 50 -5.26 24.29 7.42
C THR A 50 -5.49 23.88 5.97
N LEU A 51 -4.98 24.66 5.01
CA LEU A 51 -5.02 24.30 3.58
C LEU A 51 -4.30 22.97 3.32
N LYS A 52 -3.11 22.77 3.91
CA LYS A 52 -2.36 21.51 3.78
C LYS A 52 -3.14 20.33 4.37
N SER A 53 -3.85 20.55 5.48
CA SER A 53 -4.73 19.53 6.07
C SER A 53 -5.88 19.15 5.13
N ILE A 54 -6.47 20.11 4.41
CA ILE A 54 -7.50 19.83 3.40
C ILE A 54 -6.92 19.04 2.21
N ILE A 55 -5.73 19.42 1.74
CA ILE A 55 -5.03 18.68 0.68
C ILE A 55 -4.73 17.25 1.13
N TYR A 56 -4.26 17.07 2.37
CA TYR A 56 -4.04 15.76 2.97
C TYR A 56 -5.32 14.92 2.97
N MET A 57 -6.44 15.44 3.45
CA MET A 57 -7.72 14.71 3.43
C MET A 57 -8.17 14.32 2.02
N LYS A 58 -7.85 15.11 0.99
CA LYS A 58 -8.27 14.85 -0.39
C LYS A 58 -7.32 13.94 -1.17
N GLU A 59 -6.02 14.03 -0.91
CA GLU A 59 -4.99 13.39 -1.75
C GLU A 59 -4.12 12.37 -0.99
N GLY A 60 -4.15 12.43 0.35
CA GLY A 60 -3.35 11.61 1.26
C GLY A 60 -1.89 12.05 1.37
N ILE A 61 -1.58 13.30 1.05
CA ILE A 61 -0.20 13.82 1.06
C ILE A 61 0.09 14.45 2.42
N GLU A 62 1.03 13.89 3.18
CA GLU A 62 1.40 14.38 4.51
C GLU A 62 1.82 15.86 4.52
N LEU A 63 1.44 16.59 5.58
CA LEU A 63 1.65 18.04 5.70
C LEU A 63 3.13 18.43 5.57
N ASN A 64 4.03 17.64 6.14
CA ASN A 64 5.48 17.84 6.08
C ASN A 64 6.09 17.56 4.69
N HIS A 65 5.36 16.84 3.82
CA HIS A 65 5.71 16.57 2.43
C HIS A 65 5.13 17.62 1.48
N GLN A 66 4.22 18.49 1.93
CA GLN A 66 3.62 19.52 1.10
C GLN A 66 4.45 20.82 1.12
N ARG A 67 4.98 21.21 -0.04
CA ARG A 67 5.54 22.55 -0.26
C ARG A 67 4.62 23.33 -1.20
N LEU A 68 3.91 24.31 -0.66
CA LEU A 68 3.01 25.17 -1.42
C LEU A 68 3.74 26.43 -1.89
N ILE A 69 3.55 26.79 -3.16
CA ILE A 69 4.22 27.92 -3.81
C ILE A 69 3.17 28.74 -4.56
N PHE A 70 3.14 30.05 -4.33
CA PHE A 70 2.29 30.99 -5.04
C PHE A 70 3.10 32.22 -5.44
N ALA A 71 2.94 32.70 -6.68
CA ALA A 71 3.68 33.85 -7.20
C ALA A 71 5.20 33.80 -6.95
N GLY A 72 5.79 32.60 -7.06
CA GLY A 72 7.23 32.36 -6.83
C GLY A 72 7.66 32.34 -5.35
N ARG A 73 6.73 32.50 -4.40
CA ARG A 73 7.00 32.49 -2.96
C ARG A 73 6.50 31.19 -2.34
N GLN A 74 7.31 30.60 -1.46
CA GLN A 74 6.84 29.51 -0.62
C GLN A 74 5.87 30.05 0.43
N LEU A 75 4.77 29.32 0.63
CA LEU A 75 3.80 29.63 1.67
C LEU A 75 4.27 29.09 3.02
N GLU A 76 4.13 29.90 4.06
CA GLU A 76 4.49 29.60 5.45
C GLU A 76 3.24 29.19 6.24
N ASP A 77 3.39 28.19 7.11
CA ASP A 77 2.26 27.49 7.75
C ASP A 77 1.41 28.37 8.66
N ASP A 78 2.03 29.37 9.30
CA ASP A 78 1.43 30.33 10.24
C ASP A 78 0.75 31.54 9.56
N LYS A 79 0.89 31.67 8.23
CA LYS A 79 0.24 32.73 7.45
C LYS A 79 -1.08 32.28 6.83
N SER A 80 -1.96 33.25 6.60
CA SER A 80 -3.23 33.05 5.91
C SER A 80 -3.10 33.12 4.39
N LEU A 81 -4.10 32.64 3.66
CA LEU A 81 -4.17 32.82 2.20
C LEU A 81 -4.27 34.30 1.81
N PHE A 82 -4.91 35.11 2.66
CA PHE A 82 -5.02 36.56 2.51
C PHE A 82 -3.67 37.26 2.58
N ASP A 83 -2.74 36.81 3.44
CA ASP A 83 -1.40 37.39 3.57
C ASP A 83 -0.58 37.27 2.28
N TYR A 84 -0.91 36.30 1.42
CA TYR A 84 -0.32 36.10 0.11
C TYR A 84 -1.17 36.67 -1.04
N ASN A 85 -2.26 37.38 -0.73
CA ASN A 85 -3.23 37.90 -1.69
C ASN A 85 -3.76 36.81 -2.64
N ILE A 86 -4.02 35.61 -2.11
CA ILE A 86 -4.62 34.52 -2.87
C ILE A 86 -6.11 34.82 -3.02
N GLN A 87 -6.57 34.89 -4.26
CA GLN A 87 -7.93 35.27 -4.62
C GLN A 87 -8.66 34.12 -5.33
N LYS A 88 -9.96 34.33 -5.60
CA LYS A 88 -10.74 33.39 -6.42
C LYS A 88 -10.00 33.05 -7.71
N GLU A 89 -10.02 31.76 -8.07
CA GLU A 89 -9.37 31.17 -9.25
C GLU A 89 -7.83 31.24 -9.25
N SER A 90 -7.21 31.62 -8.13
CA SER A 90 -5.75 31.52 -7.97
C SER A 90 -5.28 30.08 -8.07
N THR A 91 -4.10 29.89 -8.69
CA THR A 91 -3.44 28.58 -8.77
C THR A 91 -2.20 28.55 -7.88
N ILE A 92 -2.22 27.69 -6.88
CA ILE A 92 -1.06 27.36 -6.04
C ILE A 92 -0.36 26.16 -6.67
N VAL A 93 0.96 26.22 -6.78
CA VAL A 93 1.77 25.07 -7.18
C VAL A 93 2.16 24.29 -5.93
N MET A 94 1.83 23.01 -5.89
CA MET A 94 2.29 22.09 -4.86
C MET A 94 3.45 21.27 -5.39
N VAL A 95 4.56 21.32 -4.66
CA VAL A 95 5.74 20.49 -4.89
C VAL A 95 5.87 19.52 -3.72
N TYR A 96 6.19 18.27 -4.01
CA TYR A 96 6.55 17.30 -2.99
C TYR A 96 7.92 17.68 -2.40
N LYS A 97 7.97 17.87 -1.08
CA LYS A 97 9.23 17.95 -0.36
C LYS A 97 9.79 16.53 -0.26
N PHE A 98 10.71 16.20 -1.17
CA PHE A 98 11.55 15.03 -1.01
C PHE A 98 12.48 15.27 0.18
N LEU A 99 12.07 14.85 1.37
CA LEU A 99 13.01 14.63 2.47
C LEU A 99 13.94 13.53 1.98
N GLY A 100 15.25 13.77 1.97
CA GLY A 100 16.28 12.98 1.28
C GLY A 100 16.48 11.52 1.76
N GLY A 101 15.45 10.85 2.27
CA GLY A 101 15.47 9.42 2.59
C GLY A 101 14.75 8.63 1.51
N ASN A 102 15.49 7.87 0.70
CA ASN A 102 15.06 6.63 0.01
C ASN A 102 13.63 6.54 -0.56
N SER A 103 13.01 7.65 -0.96
CA SER A 103 11.70 7.76 -1.63
C SER A 103 11.77 7.30 -3.09
N GLN A 104 12.62 6.31 -3.34
CA GLN A 104 12.64 5.59 -4.59
C GLN A 104 11.44 4.65 -4.62
N ALA A 105 10.71 4.68 -5.72
CA ALA A 105 9.69 3.70 -6.05
C ALA A 105 10.20 2.27 -5.78
N LEU A 106 9.28 1.34 -5.51
CA LEU A 106 9.59 -0.08 -5.65
C LEU A 106 9.93 -0.35 -7.13
N GLN A 107 11.21 -0.47 -7.45
CA GLN A 107 11.70 -0.70 -8.81
C GLN A 107 12.06 -2.16 -8.99
N ILE A 108 11.19 -2.89 -9.67
CA ILE A 108 11.39 -4.28 -10.08
C ILE A 108 11.43 -4.30 -11.60
N ASP A 109 12.32 -5.11 -12.17
CA ASP A 109 12.46 -5.25 -13.62
C ASP A 109 11.11 -5.59 -14.27
N GLU A 110 10.73 -4.86 -15.32
CA GLU A 110 9.45 -5.03 -16.02
C GLU A 110 9.24 -6.46 -16.52
N LYS A 111 10.32 -7.17 -16.89
CA LYS A 111 10.26 -8.56 -17.37
C LYS A 111 9.77 -9.53 -16.30
N CYS A 112 9.83 -9.14 -15.02
CA CYS A 112 9.33 -9.91 -13.90
C CYS A 112 7.81 -9.84 -13.76
N PHE A 113 7.09 -9.10 -14.61
CA PHE A 113 5.64 -8.99 -14.54
C PHE A 113 4.92 -9.58 -15.75
N LEU A 114 3.69 -10.01 -15.53
CA LEU A 114 2.72 -10.37 -16.57
C LEU A 114 1.49 -9.46 -16.46
N PRO A 115 1.54 -8.24 -17.03
CA PRO A 115 0.51 -7.22 -16.81
C PRO A 115 -0.92 -7.67 -17.12
N LYS A 116 -1.08 -8.57 -18.11
CA LYS A 116 -2.38 -9.15 -18.48
C LYS A 116 -3.08 -9.93 -17.36
N PHE A 117 -2.35 -10.32 -16.33
CA PHE A 117 -2.86 -11.03 -15.15
C PHE A 117 -2.88 -10.16 -13.90
N ASN A 118 -2.61 -8.86 -14.00
CA ASN A 118 -2.80 -7.92 -12.89
C ASN A 118 -4.29 -7.84 -12.51
N TYR A 119 -4.57 -7.50 -11.27
CA TYR A 119 -5.94 -7.36 -10.78
C TYR A 119 -6.06 -6.23 -9.77
N ASP A 120 -6.97 -5.29 -10.04
CA ASP A 120 -7.28 -4.18 -9.15
C ASP A 120 -8.44 -4.56 -8.23
N SER A 121 -8.10 -4.88 -6.97
CA SER A 121 -9.06 -5.09 -5.89
C SER A 121 -9.08 -3.93 -4.89
N THR A 122 -8.55 -2.75 -5.25
CA THR A 122 -8.44 -1.61 -4.32
C THR A 122 -9.79 -1.10 -3.80
N LYS A 123 -10.85 -1.26 -4.61
CA LYS A 123 -12.23 -0.89 -4.25
C LYS A 123 -13.10 -2.07 -3.82
N THR A 124 -12.55 -3.28 -3.81
CA THR A 124 -13.28 -4.49 -3.45
C THR A 124 -13.33 -4.63 -1.94
N ILE A 125 -14.54 -4.82 -1.39
CA ILE A 125 -14.79 -5.01 0.05
C ILE A 125 -15.37 -6.41 0.33
N ASP A 126 -15.72 -7.16 -0.71
CA ASP A 126 -16.26 -8.53 -0.63
C ASP A 126 -15.17 -9.55 -0.25
N ASP A 127 -15.41 -10.37 0.77
CA ASP A 127 -14.49 -11.41 1.26
C ASP A 127 -14.80 -12.81 0.70
N LYS A 128 -15.41 -12.87 -0.50
CA LYS A 128 -15.69 -14.10 -1.23
C LYS A 128 -14.55 -15.10 -1.16
N GLN A 129 -14.92 -16.30 -0.72
CA GLN A 129 -14.02 -17.43 -0.55
C GLN A 129 -13.98 -18.28 -1.82
N PHE A 130 -12.78 -18.67 -2.20
CA PHE A 130 -12.46 -19.64 -3.23
C PHE A 130 -11.65 -20.78 -2.62
N PHE A 131 -11.39 -21.83 -3.38
CA PHE A 131 -10.47 -22.89 -2.98
C PHE A 131 -9.26 -22.92 -3.90
N ARG A 132 -8.07 -23.04 -3.32
CA ARG A 132 -6.82 -23.25 -4.04
C ARG A 132 -5.97 -24.27 -3.30
N GLY A 133 -5.53 -25.32 -3.99
CA GLY A 133 -4.68 -26.36 -3.41
C GLY A 133 -5.21 -26.97 -2.11
N GLY A 134 -6.53 -27.18 -2.00
CA GLY A 134 -7.20 -27.73 -0.83
C GLY A 134 -7.55 -26.72 0.27
N GLU A 135 -7.09 -25.47 0.16
CA GLU A 135 -7.28 -24.44 1.18
C GLU A 135 -8.22 -23.32 0.75
N ILE A 136 -8.83 -22.67 1.73
CA ILE A 136 -9.62 -21.45 1.50
C ILE A 136 -8.69 -20.34 1.03
N TYR A 137 -9.05 -19.71 -0.08
CA TYR A 137 -8.41 -18.54 -0.65
C TYR A 137 -9.39 -17.36 -0.65
N VAL A 138 -9.03 -16.30 0.07
CA VAL A 138 -9.74 -15.01 0.01
C VAL A 138 -8.95 -14.06 -0.87
N CYS A 139 -9.63 -13.40 -1.81
CA CYS A 139 -9.03 -12.37 -2.67
C CYS A 139 -8.37 -11.26 -1.81
N PRO A 140 -7.23 -10.67 -2.23
CA PRO A 140 -6.58 -9.60 -1.48
C PRO A 140 -7.33 -8.26 -1.60
N CYS A 141 -8.53 -8.20 -1.04
CA CYS A 141 -9.43 -7.05 -1.09
C CYS A 141 -8.81 -5.81 -0.44
N GLY A 142 -8.90 -4.67 -1.12
CA GLY A 142 -8.21 -3.43 -0.76
C GLY A 142 -6.78 -3.30 -1.31
N TRP A 143 -6.27 -4.31 -2.04
CA TRP A 143 -4.91 -4.29 -2.60
C TRP A 143 -4.93 -4.28 -4.13
N MET A 144 -3.92 -3.65 -4.73
CA MET A 144 -3.59 -3.80 -6.14
C MET A 144 -2.64 -4.98 -6.31
N ARG A 145 -3.01 -5.98 -7.12
CA ARG A 145 -2.21 -7.18 -7.36
C ARG A 145 -1.51 -7.11 -8.71
N TYR A 146 -0.18 -7.17 -8.69
CA TYR A 146 0.67 -7.27 -9.86
C TYR A 146 1.17 -8.72 -10.01
N ALA A 147 0.87 -9.36 -11.14
CA ALA A 147 1.25 -10.75 -11.39
C ALA A 147 2.71 -10.86 -11.79
N LEU A 148 3.44 -11.78 -11.17
CA LEU A 148 4.83 -12.05 -11.50
C LEU A 148 4.96 -13.03 -12.66
N ASN A 149 5.95 -12.80 -13.50
CA ASN A 149 6.40 -13.70 -14.54
C ASN A 149 7.29 -14.78 -13.93
N ILE A 150 6.65 -15.83 -13.43
CA ILE A 150 7.29 -16.93 -12.70
C ILE A 150 7.93 -17.99 -13.59
N THR A 151 7.74 -17.95 -14.92
CA THR A 151 8.27 -18.98 -15.82
C THR A 151 9.79 -19.10 -15.64
N ASN A 152 10.48 -17.98 -15.71
CA ASN A 152 11.93 -17.92 -15.56
C ASN A 152 12.45 -18.40 -14.18
N LEU A 153 11.60 -18.45 -13.15
CA LEU A 153 11.97 -18.85 -11.80
C LEU A 153 11.73 -20.34 -11.53
N PHE A 154 10.63 -20.92 -12.05
CA PHE A 154 10.16 -22.24 -11.63
C PHE A 154 9.81 -23.20 -12.78
N ASP A 155 10.15 -22.87 -14.04
CA ASP A 155 9.80 -23.66 -15.24
C ASP A 155 10.15 -25.15 -15.15
N LYS A 156 11.20 -25.52 -14.41
CA LYS A 156 11.66 -26.91 -14.30
C LYS A 156 10.66 -27.86 -13.63
N GLU A 157 9.68 -27.34 -12.92
CA GLU A 157 8.71 -28.13 -12.15
C GLU A 157 7.31 -28.16 -12.75
N GLY A 158 7.13 -27.54 -13.92
CA GLY A 158 5.82 -27.35 -14.55
C GLY A 158 4.96 -26.31 -13.81
N ASP A 159 3.74 -26.09 -14.30
CA ASP A 159 2.80 -25.07 -13.84
C ASP A 159 1.62 -25.63 -13.03
N LYS A 160 1.59 -26.95 -12.79
CA LYS A 160 0.49 -27.65 -12.09
C LYS A 160 0.19 -27.05 -10.71
N TRP A 161 1.23 -26.61 -10.01
CA TRP A 161 1.12 -25.94 -8.71
C TRP A 161 0.37 -24.59 -8.78
N LEU A 162 0.35 -23.93 -9.93
CA LEU A 162 -0.33 -22.64 -10.15
C LEU A 162 -1.80 -22.80 -10.56
N SER A 163 -2.29 -24.02 -10.78
CA SER A 163 -3.70 -24.29 -11.13
C SER A 163 -4.70 -23.50 -10.28
N CYS A 164 -5.90 -23.29 -10.83
CA CYS A 164 -7.00 -22.60 -10.17
C CYS A 164 -8.27 -23.45 -10.00
N ASN A 165 -8.18 -24.75 -10.30
CA ASN A 165 -9.30 -25.69 -10.37
C ASN A 165 -9.35 -26.66 -9.18
N ASN A 166 -8.53 -26.43 -8.15
CA ASN A 166 -8.40 -27.26 -6.96
C ASN A 166 -8.05 -28.73 -7.28
N VAL A 167 -7.12 -28.93 -8.22
CA VAL A 167 -6.67 -30.26 -8.64
C VAL A 167 -5.56 -30.80 -7.74
N ASP A 168 -5.37 -32.12 -7.74
CA ASP A 168 -4.21 -32.72 -7.08
C ASP A 168 -2.90 -32.11 -7.62
N GLY A 169 -1.97 -31.74 -6.72
CA GLY A 169 -0.73 -31.06 -7.04
C GLY A 169 -0.81 -29.53 -7.14
N GLU A 170 -2.00 -28.94 -7.06
CA GLU A 170 -2.18 -27.49 -6.91
C GLU A 170 -1.71 -27.02 -5.52
N TRP A 171 -1.05 -25.87 -5.46
CA TRP A 171 -0.52 -25.32 -4.21
C TRP A 171 -1.46 -24.25 -3.65
N PRO A 172 -1.74 -24.25 -2.33
CA PRO A 172 -2.58 -23.23 -1.73
C PRO A 172 -1.95 -21.84 -1.74
N VAL A 173 -2.81 -20.83 -1.65
CA VAL A 173 -2.40 -19.42 -1.58
C VAL A 173 -2.00 -19.05 -0.16
N SER A 174 -0.90 -18.33 -0.03
CA SER A 174 -0.57 -17.62 1.21
C SER A 174 -0.05 -16.21 0.94
N TYR A 175 0.13 -15.44 2.00
CA TYR A 175 0.61 -14.06 1.98
C TYR A 175 1.82 -13.91 2.90
N HIS A 176 2.76 -13.05 2.51
CA HIS A 176 3.95 -12.73 3.27
C HIS A 176 4.18 -11.21 3.26
N GLY A 177 3.97 -10.57 4.42
CA GLY A 177 4.34 -9.19 4.66
C GLY A 177 5.85 -9.02 4.69
N THR A 178 6.33 -7.99 4.00
CA THR A 178 7.76 -7.76 3.81
C THR A 178 8.06 -6.28 3.55
N GLY A 179 9.32 -5.93 3.31
CA GLY A 179 9.74 -4.58 2.94
C GLY A 179 9.96 -4.37 1.45
N LYS A 180 10.19 -3.10 1.07
CA LYS A 180 10.44 -2.69 -0.32
C LYS A 180 11.64 -3.41 -0.95
N HIS A 181 12.74 -3.55 -0.21
CA HIS A 181 13.96 -4.16 -0.73
C HIS A 181 13.85 -5.69 -0.81
N GLU A 182 13.20 -6.29 0.17
CA GLU A 182 12.97 -7.72 0.29
C GLU A 182 11.97 -8.20 -0.77
N SER A 183 10.85 -7.48 -0.95
CA SER A 183 9.86 -7.78 -1.99
C SER A 183 10.48 -7.78 -3.39
N LYS A 184 11.36 -6.81 -3.70
CA LYS A 184 12.15 -6.81 -4.94
C LYS A 184 13.00 -8.07 -5.05
N SER A 185 13.83 -8.37 -4.04
CA SER A 185 14.72 -9.54 -4.08
C SER A 185 13.95 -10.82 -4.29
N ILE A 186 12.80 -10.98 -3.62
CA ILE A 186 11.98 -12.19 -3.70
C ILE A 186 11.25 -12.28 -5.05
N ALA A 187 10.73 -11.17 -5.56
CA ALA A 187 10.09 -11.15 -6.88
C ALA A 187 11.06 -11.49 -8.02
N GLU A 188 12.32 -11.07 -7.92
CA GLU A 188 13.33 -11.29 -8.96
C GLU A 188 14.03 -12.66 -8.86
N LYS A 189 14.10 -13.26 -7.67
CA LYS A 189 14.97 -14.43 -7.41
C LYS A 189 14.32 -15.57 -6.64
N GLY A 190 13.09 -15.39 -6.16
CA GLY A 190 12.47 -16.31 -5.20
C GLY A 190 12.96 -16.08 -3.77
N TYR A 191 12.48 -16.92 -2.86
CA TYR A 191 12.90 -16.91 -1.46
C TYR A 191 14.30 -17.49 -1.28
N ASP A 192 14.98 -17.06 -0.21
CA ASP A 192 16.35 -17.45 0.12
C ASP A 192 16.52 -17.51 1.65
N LEU A 193 16.41 -18.70 2.22
CA LEU A 193 16.49 -19.01 3.65
C LEU A 193 17.88 -18.71 4.21
N SER A 194 18.90 -18.57 3.36
CA SER A 194 20.21 -18.11 3.84
C SER A 194 20.14 -16.69 4.44
N LYS A 195 19.15 -15.89 4.03
CA LYS A 195 18.92 -14.52 4.51
C LYS A 195 18.06 -14.42 5.78
N GLY A 196 17.37 -15.48 6.17
CA GLY A 196 16.52 -15.48 7.36
C GLY A 196 15.90 -16.85 7.60
N LYS A 197 16.16 -17.45 8.76
CA LYS A 197 15.91 -18.87 9.02
C LYS A 197 14.81 -19.17 10.04
N THR A 198 14.52 -18.23 10.93
CA THR A 198 13.65 -18.45 12.07
C THR A 198 12.53 -17.44 12.11
N PHE A 199 11.30 -17.94 12.17
CA PHE A 199 10.11 -17.18 12.51
C PHE A 199 9.68 -17.50 13.94
N LYS A 200 8.83 -16.64 14.52
CA LYS A 200 8.33 -16.77 15.91
C LYS A 200 7.83 -18.17 16.26
N PHE A 201 7.30 -18.91 15.28
CA PHE A 201 6.68 -20.20 15.48
C PHE A 201 7.39 -21.37 14.77
N GLY A 202 8.62 -21.18 14.26
CA GLY A 202 9.37 -22.29 13.68
C GLY A 202 10.53 -21.89 12.76
N TYR A 203 11.29 -22.90 12.35
CA TYR A 203 12.32 -22.77 11.31
C TYR A 203 11.66 -22.81 9.93
N GLY A 204 11.98 -21.84 9.08
CA GLY A 204 11.45 -21.75 7.72
C GLY A 204 10.96 -20.35 7.35
N ILE A 205 10.40 -20.25 6.15
CA ILE A 205 9.79 -19.02 5.64
C ILE A 205 8.35 -18.95 6.12
N TYR A 206 8.03 -17.87 6.84
CA TYR A 206 6.67 -17.65 7.26
C TYR A 206 5.79 -17.17 6.10
N SER A 207 4.53 -17.57 6.13
CA SER A 207 3.43 -16.94 5.41
C SER A 207 2.13 -17.13 6.22
N THR A 208 1.01 -16.66 5.70
CA THR A 208 -0.30 -16.80 6.34
C THR A 208 -1.41 -16.82 5.28
N PRO A 209 -2.51 -17.56 5.48
CA PRO A 209 -3.66 -17.49 4.57
C PRO A 209 -4.40 -16.14 4.65
N SER A 210 -4.13 -15.33 5.68
CA SER A 210 -4.80 -14.04 5.92
C SER A 210 -3.92 -12.88 5.48
N ILE A 211 -4.33 -12.16 4.41
CA ILE A 211 -3.61 -10.94 4.02
C ILE A 211 -3.66 -9.86 5.11
N LYS A 212 -4.69 -9.85 5.96
CA LYS A 212 -4.78 -8.95 7.12
C LYS A 212 -3.69 -9.24 8.15
N CYS A 213 -3.38 -10.52 8.35
CA CYS A 213 -2.24 -10.92 9.18
C CYS A 213 -0.92 -10.53 8.51
N ALA A 214 -0.75 -10.80 7.21
CA ALA A 214 0.46 -10.41 6.48
C ALA A 214 0.69 -8.89 6.48
N GLU A 215 -0.38 -8.08 6.48
CA GLU A 215 -0.31 -6.61 6.57
C GLU A 215 0.42 -6.14 7.83
N THR A 216 0.31 -6.85 8.96
CA THR A 216 0.99 -6.47 10.22
C THR A 216 2.51 -6.67 10.19
N TYR A 217 3.00 -7.44 9.22
CA TYR A 217 4.42 -7.70 8.97
C TYR A 217 4.96 -6.92 7.76
N ALA A 218 4.13 -6.14 7.06
CA ALA A 218 4.54 -5.33 5.92
C ALA A 218 5.20 -4.04 6.39
N ASN A 219 6.42 -3.76 5.90
CA ASN A 219 7.09 -2.50 6.16
C ASN A 219 6.62 -1.45 5.15
N SER A 220 6.25 -0.27 5.65
CA SER A 220 5.83 0.81 4.77
C SER A 220 7.00 1.45 4.02
N PHE A 221 6.68 2.04 2.87
CA PHE A 221 7.60 2.89 2.12
C PHE A 221 6.88 4.09 1.52
N GLU A 222 7.59 5.19 1.38
CA GLU A 222 7.08 6.42 0.79
C GLU A 222 7.34 6.46 -0.71
N TYR A 223 6.32 6.84 -1.48
CA TYR A 223 6.44 7.15 -2.90
C TYR A 223 5.46 8.29 -3.25
N GLU A 224 5.96 9.36 -3.89
CA GLU A 224 5.14 10.53 -4.24
C GLU A 224 4.27 11.04 -3.08
N GLY A 225 4.89 11.17 -1.90
CA GLY A 225 4.27 11.68 -0.66
C GLY A 225 3.12 10.85 -0.11
N CYS A 226 2.95 9.62 -0.60
CA CYS A 226 1.99 8.65 -0.10
C CYS A 226 2.74 7.46 0.53
N THR A 227 2.19 6.93 1.60
CA THR A 227 2.68 5.73 2.27
C THR A 227 2.08 4.47 1.62
N TYR A 228 2.91 3.48 1.33
CA TYR A 228 2.48 2.20 0.75
C TYR A 228 2.95 1.03 1.58
N LEU A 229 2.18 -0.06 1.56
CA LEU A 229 2.56 -1.38 2.05
C LEU A 229 2.77 -2.34 0.88
N VAL A 230 3.66 -3.31 1.08
CA VAL A 230 3.90 -4.41 0.14
C VAL A 230 3.75 -5.76 0.83
N VAL A 231 2.99 -6.65 0.19
CA VAL A 231 2.81 -8.05 0.59
C VAL A 231 3.06 -8.92 -0.64
N LEU A 232 3.79 -10.02 -0.47
CA LEU A 232 3.92 -11.05 -1.49
C LEU A 232 2.77 -12.03 -1.38
N GLN A 233 2.17 -12.36 -2.52
CA GLN A 233 1.22 -13.45 -2.61
C GLN A 233 1.95 -14.68 -3.17
N ASN A 234 1.80 -15.79 -2.47
CA ASN A 234 2.60 -16.98 -2.69
C ASN A 234 1.74 -18.20 -3.00
N ARG A 235 2.40 -19.24 -3.49
CA ARG A 235 1.95 -20.61 -3.52
C ARG A 235 2.88 -21.43 -2.62
N VAL A 236 2.34 -22.25 -1.73
CA VAL A 236 3.14 -23.06 -0.80
C VAL A 236 2.94 -24.54 -1.03
N ASN A 237 3.97 -25.34 -0.86
CA ASN A 237 3.92 -26.79 -1.06
C ASN A 237 3.09 -27.46 0.05
N PRO A 238 1.89 -28.00 -0.23
CA PRO A 238 1.02 -28.53 0.81
C PRO A 238 1.58 -29.81 1.46
N LYS A 239 2.54 -30.49 0.82
CA LYS A 239 3.14 -31.72 1.33
C LYS A 239 4.11 -31.48 2.49
N THR A 240 4.75 -30.31 2.52
CA THR A 240 5.80 -29.94 3.49
C THR A 240 5.37 -28.79 4.40
N LEU A 241 4.23 -28.15 4.10
CA LEU A 241 3.68 -27.03 4.83
C LEU A 241 3.41 -27.37 6.30
N ILE A 242 3.97 -26.57 7.20
CA ILE A 242 3.64 -26.63 8.62
C ILE A 242 2.60 -25.54 8.91
N LYS A 243 1.39 -25.95 9.31
CA LYS A 243 0.32 -25.02 9.70
C LYS A 243 0.26 -24.87 11.21
N ILE A 244 0.16 -23.63 11.66
CA ILE A 244 0.19 -23.23 13.06
C ILE A 244 -1.14 -22.55 13.35
N PRO A 245 -2.09 -23.26 13.97
CA PRO A 245 -3.46 -22.80 14.10
C PRO A 245 -3.57 -21.65 15.10
N LYS A 246 -4.66 -20.88 14.99
CA LYS A 246 -4.99 -19.76 15.89
C LYS A 246 -4.94 -20.14 17.37
N SER A 247 -5.29 -21.37 17.71
CA SER A 247 -5.26 -21.89 19.09
C SER A 247 -3.85 -21.95 19.69
N GLN A 248 -2.80 -21.97 18.87
CA GLN A 248 -1.41 -21.94 19.34
C GLN A 248 -0.81 -20.54 19.34
N THR A 249 -1.29 -19.64 18.48
CA THR A 249 -0.73 -18.30 18.31
C THR A 249 -1.47 -17.24 19.13
N ASN A 250 -2.70 -17.52 19.55
CA ASN A 250 -3.64 -16.59 20.20
C ASN A 250 -3.90 -15.31 19.38
N ASP A 251 -3.76 -15.40 18.06
CA ASP A 251 -3.86 -14.25 17.15
C ASP A 251 -4.41 -14.72 15.79
N GLU A 252 -3.52 -15.09 14.86
CA GLU A 252 -3.86 -15.50 13.50
C GLU A 252 -3.26 -16.87 13.14
N GLU A 253 -3.71 -17.44 12.03
CA GLU A 253 -3.11 -18.67 11.50
C GLU A 253 -1.82 -18.33 10.74
N TYR A 254 -0.76 -19.08 11.04
CA TYR A 254 0.54 -18.92 10.39
C TYR A 254 0.96 -20.22 9.73
N TRP A 255 1.62 -20.10 8.59
CA TRP A 255 2.17 -21.21 7.83
C TRP A 255 3.69 -21.05 7.74
N VAL A 256 4.41 -22.16 7.83
CA VAL A 256 5.87 -22.18 7.72
C VAL A 256 6.27 -23.17 6.63
N SER A 257 6.98 -22.67 5.62
CA SER A 257 7.59 -23.47 4.56
C SER A 257 9.03 -23.78 4.96
N PRO A 258 9.39 -25.05 5.22
CA PRO A 258 10.70 -25.39 5.79
C PRO A 258 11.90 -25.10 4.87
N LYS A 259 11.67 -25.04 3.55
CA LYS A 259 12.69 -24.81 2.53
C LYS A 259 12.28 -23.70 1.55
N ASP A 260 13.26 -23.15 0.82
CA ASP A 260 13.03 -22.12 -0.19
C ASP A 260 12.19 -22.63 -1.35
N GLU A 261 12.36 -23.91 -1.71
CA GLU A 261 11.64 -24.54 -2.82
C GLU A 261 10.17 -24.81 -2.47
N ASP A 262 9.82 -24.80 -1.17
CA ASP A 262 8.47 -25.07 -0.67
C ASP A 262 7.55 -23.85 -0.72
N ILE A 263 8.04 -22.68 -1.15
CA ILE A 263 7.24 -21.47 -1.29
C ILE A 263 7.66 -20.65 -2.51
N ARG A 264 6.67 -20.22 -3.30
CA ARG A 264 6.88 -19.49 -4.55
C ARG A 264 6.13 -18.17 -4.53
N PRO A 265 6.80 -17.02 -4.68
CA PRO A 265 6.11 -15.77 -4.95
C PRO A 265 5.50 -15.83 -6.35
N TYR A 266 4.23 -15.42 -6.47
CA TYR A 266 3.54 -15.37 -7.76
C TYR A 266 2.90 -14.00 -8.03
N CYS A 267 2.66 -13.18 -7.00
CA CYS A 267 2.24 -11.79 -7.16
C CYS A 267 2.84 -10.87 -6.11
N ILE A 268 2.88 -9.58 -6.44
CA ILE A 268 3.10 -8.48 -5.50
C ILE A 268 1.77 -7.77 -5.28
N CYS A 269 1.36 -7.65 -4.03
CA CYS A 269 0.21 -6.86 -3.61
C CYS A 269 0.70 -5.53 -3.02
N ILE A 270 0.20 -4.41 -3.55
CA ILE A 270 0.50 -3.06 -3.07
C ILE A 270 -0.77 -2.42 -2.55
N LYS A 271 -0.69 -1.81 -1.36
CA LYS A 271 -1.78 -1.03 -0.76
C LYS A 271 -1.28 0.37 -0.46
N LYS A 272 -1.97 1.36 -1.02
CA LYS A 272 -1.80 2.77 -0.61
C LYS A 272 -2.49 2.94 0.74
N LEU A 273 -1.75 3.37 1.75
CA LEU A 273 -2.35 3.81 3.00
C LEU A 273 -2.94 5.19 2.76
N ILE A 274 -4.21 5.35 3.15
CA ILE A 274 -4.78 6.67 3.36
C ILE A 274 -4.27 7.05 4.74
N ASN A 275 -3.31 7.97 4.79
CA ASN A 275 -2.86 8.49 6.05
C ASN A 275 -4.02 9.21 6.73
#